data_AF-A0A2N8ERE4-F1
#
_entry.id   AF-A0A2N8ERE4-F1
#
_cell.length_a   1.000
_cell.length_b   1.000
_cell.length_c   1.000
_cell.angle_alpha   90.00
_cell.angle_beta   90.00
_cell.angle_gamma   90.00
#
_symmetry.space_group_name_H-M   'P 1'
#
loop_
_entity.id
_entity.type
_entity.pdbx_description
1 polymer ?
#
loop_
_entity_poly.entity_id
_entity_poly.type
_entity_poly.pdbx_seq_one_letter_code
_entity_poly.pdbx_strand_id
1 'polypeptide(L)' 'MSAKTDVEAIRLIGKEVVRLLSLPEYRLEAEARQGLRLIADLAQWRVIAYGSEPALQRNR' A
#
# COMPACT_ATOMS: atom_id res chain seq x y z
N MET A 1 10.02 -13.43 -7.85
CA MET A 1 8.68 -12.81 -7.67
C MET A 1 8.32 -12.04 -8.92
N SER A 2 7.05 -12.07 -9.35
CA SER A 2 6.68 -11.52 -10.66
C SER A 2 6.54 -10.00 -10.59
N ALA A 3 7.20 -9.29 -11.51
CA ALA A 3 6.97 -7.86 -11.76
C ALA A 3 5.47 -7.53 -11.91
N LYS A 4 4.64 -8.53 -12.28
CA LYS A 4 3.18 -8.44 -12.34
C LYS A 4 2.54 -8.05 -11.01
N THR A 5 3.00 -8.60 -9.88
CA THR A 5 2.40 -8.29 -8.56
C THR A 5 2.76 -6.88 -8.11
N ASP A 6 3.97 -6.42 -8.41
CA ASP A 6 4.40 -5.04 -8.13
C ASP A 6 3.61 -4.02 -8.95
N VAL A 7 3.44 -4.28 -10.25
CA VAL A 7 2.63 -3.44 -11.13
C VAL A 7 1.19 -3.38 -10.65
N GLU A 8 0.63 -4.50 -10.19
CA GLU A 8 -0.73 -4.55 -9.66
C GLU A 8 -0.86 -3.76 -8.34
N ALA A 9 0.10 -3.88 -7.42
CA ALA A 9 0.11 -3.09 -6.19
C ALA A 9 0.16 -1.59 -6.49
N ILE A 10 1.04 -1.15 -7.41
CA ILE A 10 1.14 0.25 -7.84
C ILE A 10 -0.19 0.72 -8.45
N ARG A 11 -0.83 -0.11 -9.29
CA ARG A 11 -2.11 0.20 -9.91
C ARG A 11 -3.21 0.38 -8.86
N LEU A 12 -3.26 -0.48 -7.85
CA LEU A 12 -4.26 -0.40 -6.78
C LEU A 12 -4.04 0.82 -5.88
N ILE A 13 -2.79 1.17 -5.58
CA ILE A 13 -2.45 2.40 -4.86
C ILE A 13 -2.94 3.62 -5.65
N GLY A 14 -2.63 3.70 -6.95
CA GLY A 14 -3.06 4.81 -7.79
C GLY A 14 -4.58 4.96 -7.83
N LYS A 15 -5.33 3.84 -7.90
CA LYS A 15 -6.79 3.85 -7.85
C LYS A 15 -7.32 4.40 -6.52
N GLU A 16 -6.73 4.00 -5.41
CA GLU A 16 -7.17 4.46 -4.09
C GLU A 16 -6.87 5.94 -3.86
N VAL A 17 -5.72 6.42 -4.34
CA VAL A 17 -5.39 7.86 -4.34
C VAL A 17 -6.42 8.66 -5.14
N VAL A 18 -6.74 8.24 -6.36
CA VAL A 18 -7.76 8.92 -7.19
C VAL A 18 -9.12 8.89 -6.51
N ARG A 19 -9.51 7.76 -5.90
CA ARG A 19 -10.77 7.64 -5.15
C ARG A 19 -10.85 8.66 -4.02
N LEU A 20 -9.82 8.74 -3.16
CA LEU A 20 -9.78 9.67 -2.03
C LEU A 20 -9.81 11.13 -2.50
N LEU A 21 -9.04 11.48 -3.54
CA LEU A 21 -9.02 12.83 -4.09
C LEU A 21 -10.33 13.22 -4.80
N SER A 22 -11.19 12.25 -5.13
CA SER A 22 -12.51 12.49 -5.72
C SER A 22 -13.63 12.59 -4.69
N LEU A 23 -13.35 12.36 -3.40
CA LEU A 23 -14.36 12.46 -2.35
C LEU A 23 -14.73 13.92 -2.06
N PRO A 24 -16.01 14.19 -1.77
CA PRO A 24 -16.38 15.47 -1.19
C PRO A 24 -15.83 15.58 0.25
N GLU A 25 -15.54 16.81 0.69
CA GLU A 25 -14.85 17.12 1.95
C GLU A 25 -15.44 16.39 3.17
N TYR A 26 -16.78 16.38 3.31
CA TYR A 26 -17.47 15.72 4.41
C TYR A 26 -17.28 14.19 4.48
N ARG A 27 -16.90 13.55 3.37
CA ARG A 27 -16.56 12.11 3.35
C ARG A 27 -15.06 11.88 3.44
N LEU A 28 -14.25 12.83 2.98
CA LEU A 28 -12.80 12.69 2.99
C LEU A 28 -12.29 12.46 4.41
N GLU A 29 -12.75 13.24 5.39
CA GLU A 29 -12.31 13.08 6.79
C GLU A 29 -12.66 11.70 7.36
N ALA A 30 -13.85 11.18 7.04
CA ALA A 30 -14.31 9.88 7.52
C ALA A 30 -13.57 8.72 6.83
N GLU A 31 -13.30 8.83 5.53
CA GLU A 31 -12.77 7.72 4.73
C GLU A 31 -11.23 7.75 4.56
N ALA A 32 -10.58 8.91 4.76
CA ALA A 32 -9.14 9.07 4.55
C ALA A 32 -8.31 8.10 5.39
N ARG A 33 -8.70 7.88 6.66
CA ARG A 33 -7.97 6.96 7.55
C ARG A 33 -7.93 5.54 6.98
N GLN A 34 -9.06 5.06 6.46
CA GLN A 34 -9.16 3.71 5.91
C GLN A 34 -8.43 3.62 4.56
N GLY A 35 -8.57 4.61 3.69
CA GLY A 35 -7.88 4.63 2.41
C GLY A 35 -6.36 4.73 2.54
N LEU A 36 -5.86 5.57 3.45
CA LEU A 36 -4.42 5.67 3.74
C LEU A 36 -3.86 4.36 4.30
N ARG A 37 -4.63 3.65 5.11
CA ARG A 37 -4.24 2.31 5.60
C ARG A 37 -4.14 1.30 4.46
N LEU A 38 -5.12 1.28 3.55
CA LEU A 38 -5.07 0.42 2.37
C LEU A 38 -3.86 0.73 1.49
N ILE A 39 -3.54 2.00 1.26
CA ILE A 39 -2.33 2.41 0.52
C ILE A 39 -1.06 1.89 1.21
N ALA A 40 -0.96 2.01 2.54
CA ALA A 40 0.19 1.51 3.28
C ALA A 40 0.32 -0.02 3.18
N ASP A 41 -0.78 -0.75 3.32
CA ASP A 41 -0.80 -2.20 3.21
C ASP A 41 -0.37 -2.65 1.81
N LEU A 42 -0.86 -2.00 0.75
CA LEU A 42 -0.45 -2.26 -0.64
C LEU A 42 1.02 -1.92 -0.88
N ALA A 43 1.54 -0.85 -0.28
CA ALA A 43 2.95 -0.49 -0.40
C ALA A 43 3.87 -1.48 0.33
N GLN A 44 3.38 -2.11 1.39
CA GLN A 44 4.09 -3.10 2.21
C GLN A 44 3.76 -4.54 1.82
N TRP A 45 3.11 -4.77 0.68
CA TRP A 45 2.55 -6.08 0.31
C TRP A 45 3.55 -7.23 0.43
N ARG A 46 4.84 -6.99 0.13
CA ARG A 46 5.91 -8.00 0.23
C ARG A 46 6.15 -8.42 1.69
N VAL A 47 6.21 -7.46 2.60
CA VAL A 47 6.39 -7.71 4.03
C VAL A 47 5.17 -8.43 4.59
N ILE A 48 3.96 -8.06 4.15
CA ILE A 48 2.72 -8.70 4.60
C ILE A 48 2.62 -10.15 4.06
N ALA A 49 2.97 -10.38 2.80
CA ALA A 49 2.84 -11.69 2.17
C ALA A 49 3.92 -12.69 2.59
N TYR A 50 5.13 -12.21 2.89
CA TYR A 50 6.30 -13.07 3.11
C TYR A 50 6.96 -12.88 4.48
N GLY A 51 6.45 -11.98 5.31
CA GLY A 51 7.12 -11.54 6.53
C GLY A 51 8.30 -10.61 6.25
N SER A 52 8.83 -9.99 7.30
CA SER A 52 10.12 -9.31 7.22
C SER A 52 11.18 -10.36 6.95
N GLU A 53 11.90 -10.28 5.83
CA GLU A 53 13.14 -11.05 5.70
C GLU A 53 14.00 -10.77 6.94
N PRO A 54 14.54 -11.79 7.63
CA PRO A 54 15.47 -11.53 8.71
C PRO A 54 16.58 -10.71 8.10
N ALA A 55 16.79 -9.49 8.61
CA ALA A 55 17.91 -8.66 8.23
C ALA A 55 19.13 -9.55 8.32
N LEU A 56 19.72 -9.89 7.16
CA LEU A 56 21.00 -10.57 7.11
C LEU A 56 21.93 -9.67 7.91
N GLN A 57 22.18 -10.05 9.16
CA GLN A 57 23.24 -9.46 9.98
C GLN A 57 24.48 -9.67 9.14
N ARG A 58 24.89 -8.61 8.46
CA ARG A 58 26.10 -8.56 7.68
C ARG A 58 27.23 -8.56 8.71
N ASN A 59 27.55 -9.77 9.19
CA ASN A 59 28.63 -10.01 10.12
C ASN A 59 29.95 -9.99 9.34
N ARG A 60 30.80 -9.05 9.78
CA ARG A 60 32.24 -8.87 9.53
C ARG A 60 32.66 -8.37 8.14
#